data_AF-A0A1X7TXB6-F1
#
_entry.id   AF-A0A1X7TXB6-F1
#
_cell.length_a   1.000
_cell.length_b   1.000
_cell.length_c   1.000
_cell.angle_alpha   90.00
_cell.angle_beta   90.00
_cell.angle_gamma   90.00
#
_symmetry.space_group_name_H-M   'P 1'
#
loop_
_entity.id
_entity.type
_entity.pdbx_description
1 polymer ?
#
loop_
_entity_poly.entity_id
_entity_poly.type
_entity_poly.pdbx_seq_one_letter_code
_entity_poly.pdbx_strand_id
1 'polypeptide(L)'
;MDSESLSLNLEYASSSGIVLSVEKRASLLTSLTLVQQSYKFHRVKFWGIIKGIQNDYYIIQGIGKDEIRGRKGLYSQDCVDWRLLPHVDETMCVKSSLLPGRFTGDPSFILEHKVTNRIGKGEITPEKSTIVEMKEEERLAAVIRRIDEEVAVVPRGAYMRTPLNEVVANKSFQGLSLPEAKQLKYYYHFKEPEVEDVNKTITQPIDFLTSIDQDIPKGKLQLVVIINDIV
;
A
#
# COMPACT_ATOMS: atom_id res chain seq x y z
N MET A 1 -6.68 2.35 6.22
CA MET A 1 -7.69 2.78 7.23
C MET A 1 -9.03 2.19 6.86
N ASP A 2 -9.71 1.45 7.73
CA ASP A 2 -11.03 0.88 7.39
C ASP A 2 -12.08 1.96 7.18
N SER A 3 -13.08 1.71 6.33
CA SER A 3 -14.20 2.62 6.07
C SER A 3 -14.95 3.00 7.37
N GLU A 4 -15.16 2.04 8.27
CA GLU A 4 -15.90 2.23 9.53
C GLU A 4 -15.17 3.15 10.52
N SER A 5 -13.84 3.09 10.56
CA SER A 5 -13.00 3.90 11.45
C SER A 5 -12.31 5.06 10.73
N LEU A 6 -12.67 5.33 9.47
CA LEU A 6 -11.97 6.29 8.61
C LEU A 6 -11.95 7.69 9.22
N SER A 7 -13.09 8.12 9.78
CA SER A 7 -13.23 9.41 10.46
C SER A 7 -12.20 9.60 11.58
N LEU A 8 -12.07 8.62 12.45
CA LEU A 8 -11.15 8.64 13.58
C LEU A 8 -9.67 8.55 13.10
N ASN A 9 -9.40 7.70 12.11
CA ASN A 9 -8.06 7.54 11.56
C ASN A 9 -7.55 8.80 10.84
N LEU A 10 -8.44 9.51 10.14
CA LEU A 10 -8.10 10.80 9.51
C LEU A 10 -7.79 11.87 10.55
N GLU A 11 -8.47 11.86 11.71
CA GLU A 11 -8.18 12.77 12.81
C GLU A 11 -6.80 12.50 13.42
N TYR A 12 -6.41 11.24 13.61
CA TYR A 12 -5.05 10.91 14.04
C TYR A 12 -4.00 11.33 13.00
N ALA A 13 -4.29 11.12 11.72
CA ALA A 13 -3.40 11.50 10.62
C ALA A 13 -3.36 13.02 10.36
N SER A 14 -4.31 13.79 10.88
CA SER A 14 -4.35 15.26 10.70
C SER A 14 -3.12 15.96 11.27
N SER A 15 -2.53 15.39 12.33
CA SER A 15 -1.25 15.83 12.91
C SER A 15 -0.09 15.76 11.92
N SER A 16 -0.20 14.92 10.89
CA SER A 16 0.79 14.74 9.82
C SER A 16 0.60 15.73 8.65
N GLY A 17 -0.33 16.68 8.75
CA GLY A 17 -0.55 17.74 7.76
C GLY A 17 -1.36 17.33 6.52
N ILE A 18 -1.86 16.09 6.45
CA ILE A 18 -2.74 15.62 5.38
C ILE A 18 -4.19 15.74 5.87
N VAL A 19 -4.89 16.76 5.41
CA VAL A 19 -6.29 17.00 5.77
C VAL A 19 -7.14 16.98 4.50
N LEU A 20 -8.23 16.20 4.54
CA LEU A 20 -9.26 16.20 3.50
C LEU A 20 -10.24 17.35 3.76
N SER A 21 -10.75 17.98 2.70
CA SER A 21 -11.87 18.91 2.85
C SER A 21 -13.09 18.18 3.40
N VAL A 22 -13.96 18.90 4.11
CA VAL A 22 -15.20 18.35 4.68
C VAL A 22 -16.07 17.70 3.61
N GLU A 23 -16.17 18.35 2.45
CA GLU A 23 -16.87 17.83 1.27
C GLU A 23 -16.27 16.49 0.80
N LYS A 24 -14.95 16.44 0.56
CA LYS A 24 -14.29 15.20 0.13
C LYS A 24 -14.40 14.08 1.16
N ARG A 25 -14.37 14.42 2.45
CA ARG A 25 -14.60 13.45 3.54
C ARG A 25 -16.01 12.87 3.50
N ALA A 26 -17.03 13.70 3.30
CA ALA A 26 -18.42 13.26 3.19
C ALA A 26 -18.67 12.40 1.95
N SER A 27 -18.16 12.84 0.78
CA SER A 27 -18.24 12.08 -0.47
C SER A 27 -17.53 10.74 -0.37
N LEU A 28 -16.33 10.71 0.22
CA LEU A 28 -15.55 9.49 0.43
C LEU A 28 -16.29 8.48 1.32
N LEU A 29 -16.84 8.91 2.46
CA LEU A 29 -17.58 8.00 3.35
C LEU A 29 -18.78 7.36 2.64
N THR A 30 -19.51 8.14 1.86
CA THR A 30 -20.68 7.65 1.12
C THR A 30 -20.28 6.72 -0.01
N SER A 31 -19.27 7.09 -0.80
CA SER A 31 -18.84 6.30 -1.96
C SER A 31 -18.15 4.99 -1.56
N LEU A 32 -17.44 4.95 -0.42
CA LEU A 32 -16.85 3.71 0.10
C LEU A 32 -17.90 2.63 0.40
N THR A 33 -19.04 3.00 0.99
CA THR A 33 -20.14 2.07 1.24
C THR A 33 -20.72 1.53 -0.07
N LEU A 34 -20.88 2.38 -1.08
CA LEU A 34 -21.36 1.99 -2.40
C LEU A 34 -20.38 1.03 -3.10
N VAL A 35 -19.08 1.32 -3.05
CA VAL A 35 -18.02 0.47 -3.61
C VAL A 35 -17.98 -0.89 -2.93
N GLN A 36 -18.12 -0.94 -1.61
CA GLN A 36 -18.14 -2.20 -0.86
C GLN A 36 -19.27 -3.11 -1.34
N GLN A 37 -20.46 -2.54 -1.56
CA GLN A 37 -21.63 -3.28 -2.04
C GLN A 37 -21.51 -3.69 -3.51
N SER A 38 -21.10 -2.77 -4.40
CA SER A 38 -21.06 -3.00 -5.85
C SER A 38 -20.03 -4.07 -6.24
N TYR A 39 -18.85 -4.04 -5.62
CA TYR A 39 -17.78 -5.00 -5.88
C TYR A 39 -17.80 -6.22 -4.93
N LYS A 40 -18.76 -6.28 -3.99
CA LYS A 40 -18.91 -7.35 -2.99
C LYS A 40 -17.64 -7.57 -2.16
N PHE A 41 -16.96 -6.49 -1.81
CA PHE A 41 -15.80 -6.58 -0.92
C PHE A 41 -16.24 -6.89 0.51
N HIS A 42 -15.45 -7.68 1.22
CA HIS A 42 -15.68 -7.92 2.65
C HIS A 42 -15.47 -6.62 3.42
N ARG A 43 -14.38 -5.91 3.12
CA ARG A 43 -14.02 -4.62 3.71
C ARG A 43 -13.42 -3.70 2.65
N VAL A 44 -13.50 -2.40 2.87
CA VAL A 44 -12.81 -1.40 2.05
C VAL A 44 -11.96 -0.52 2.95
N LYS A 45 -10.69 -0.36 2.57
CA LYS A 45 -9.73 0.50 3.28
C LYS A 45 -9.37 1.69 2.41
N PHE A 46 -9.39 2.89 2.98
CA PHE A 46 -8.72 4.03 2.38
C PHE A 46 -7.21 3.83 2.52
N TRP A 47 -6.51 3.89 1.38
CA TRP A 47 -5.07 3.68 1.29
C TRP A 47 -4.33 5.02 1.47
N GLY A 48 -4.76 6.05 0.74
CA GLY A 48 -4.10 7.35 0.79
C GLY A 48 -4.36 8.21 -0.44
N ILE A 49 -3.52 9.24 -0.59
CA ILE A 49 -3.59 10.23 -1.66
C ILE A 49 -2.24 10.31 -2.36
N ILE A 50 -2.23 10.23 -3.69
CA ILE A 50 -1.07 10.52 -4.52
C ILE A 50 -1.28 11.89 -5.16
N LYS A 51 -0.43 12.84 -4.78
CA LYS A 51 -0.51 14.22 -5.26
C LYS A 51 -0.05 14.34 -6.70
N GLY A 52 -0.90 14.87 -7.56
CA GLY A 52 -0.56 15.23 -8.93
C GLY A 52 -0.35 16.74 -9.09
N ILE A 53 0.05 17.16 -10.28
CA ILE A 53 0.25 18.57 -10.63
C ILE A 53 -1.11 19.26 -10.84
N GLN A 54 -1.99 18.64 -11.60
CA GLN A 54 -3.32 19.17 -11.94
C GLN A 54 -4.38 18.61 -11.00
N ASN A 55 -4.39 17.28 -10.80
CA ASN A 55 -5.37 16.57 -9.98
C ASN A 55 -4.70 15.54 -9.09
N ASP A 56 -5.28 15.32 -7.91
CA ASP A 56 -4.85 14.29 -6.97
C ASP A 56 -5.56 12.96 -7.24
N TYR A 57 -4.88 11.85 -6.94
CA TYR A 57 -5.46 10.52 -6.95
C TYR A 57 -5.77 10.04 -5.53
N TYR A 58 -7.02 9.70 -5.29
CA TYR A 58 -7.50 9.06 -4.07
C TYR A 58 -7.51 7.56 -4.27
N ILE A 59 -6.87 6.81 -3.38
CA ILE A 59 -6.69 5.37 -3.53
C ILE A 59 -7.43 4.64 -2.41
N ILE A 60 -8.17 3.60 -2.79
CA ILE A 60 -8.81 2.67 -1.86
C ILE A 60 -8.41 1.24 -2.21
N GLN A 61 -8.48 0.36 -1.22
CA GLN A 61 -8.26 -1.06 -1.36
C GLN A 61 -9.51 -1.80 -0.91
N GLY A 62 -10.17 -2.47 -1.85
CA GLY A 62 -11.20 -3.46 -1.55
C GLY A 62 -10.54 -4.78 -1.15
N ILE A 63 -10.99 -5.37 -0.05
CA ILE A 63 -10.45 -6.60 0.51
C ILE A 63 -11.51 -7.70 0.39
N GLY A 64 -11.12 -8.82 -0.22
CA GLY A 64 -11.91 -10.03 -0.31
C GLY A 64 -11.92 -10.85 0.98
N LYS A 65 -12.09 -12.18 0.86
CA LYS A 65 -12.04 -13.09 2.00
C LYS A 65 -10.62 -13.22 2.58
N ASP A 66 -9.63 -13.27 1.70
CA ASP A 66 -8.22 -13.26 2.06
C ASP A 66 -7.72 -11.80 2.17
N GLU A 67 -7.20 -11.44 3.34
CA GLU A 67 -6.78 -10.07 3.65
C GLU A 67 -5.49 -9.65 2.92
N ILE A 68 -4.68 -10.59 2.40
CA ILE A 68 -3.45 -10.30 1.64
C ILE A 68 -3.68 -10.46 0.13
N ARG A 69 -4.12 -11.65 -0.30
CA ARG A 69 -4.28 -12.03 -1.71
C ARG A 69 -5.57 -11.48 -2.34
N GLY A 70 -6.57 -11.19 -1.52
CA GLY A 70 -7.88 -10.68 -1.97
C GLY A 70 -7.94 -9.17 -2.18
N ARG A 71 -6.81 -8.46 -2.17
CA ARG A 71 -6.75 -7.00 -2.30
C ARG A 71 -6.93 -6.56 -3.75
N LYS A 72 -7.83 -5.60 -3.97
CA LYS A 72 -8.00 -4.89 -5.25
C LYS A 72 -7.93 -3.40 -5.02
N GLY A 73 -7.02 -2.74 -5.73
CA GLY A 73 -6.88 -1.29 -5.66
C GLY A 73 -7.87 -0.59 -6.60
N LEU A 74 -8.49 0.49 -6.14
CA LEU A 74 -9.27 1.41 -6.95
C LEU A 74 -8.73 2.82 -6.76
N TYR A 75 -8.86 3.65 -7.79
CA TYR A 75 -8.51 5.05 -7.75
C TYR A 75 -9.70 5.93 -8.15
N SER A 76 -9.69 7.17 -7.67
CA SER A 76 -10.66 8.21 -7.98
C SER A 76 -9.96 9.58 -7.97
N GLN A 77 -10.52 10.57 -8.67
CA GLN A 77 -10.04 11.96 -8.65
C GLN A 77 -11.01 12.90 -7.92
N ASP A 78 -12.27 12.46 -7.72
CA ASP A 78 -13.36 13.22 -7.13
C ASP A 78 -13.93 12.61 -5.83
N CYS A 79 -13.44 11.44 -5.43
CA CYS A 79 -13.95 10.62 -4.31
C CYS A 79 -15.39 10.11 -4.50
N VAL A 80 -15.91 10.12 -5.73
CA VAL A 80 -17.26 9.66 -6.06
C VAL A 80 -17.17 8.50 -7.04
N ASP A 81 -16.49 8.70 -8.17
CA ASP A 81 -16.32 7.71 -9.22
C ASP A 81 -15.02 6.93 -9.02
N TRP A 82 -15.15 5.62 -8.80
CA TRP A 82 -14.04 4.71 -8.53
C TRP A 82 -13.77 3.81 -9.72
N ARG A 83 -12.50 3.76 -10.15
CA ARG A 83 -12.03 2.89 -11.23
C ARG A 83 -11.03 1.87 -10.69
N LEU A 84 -11.09 0.66 -11.20
CA LEU A 84 -10.11 -0.38 -10.86
C LEU A 84 -8.73 0.01 -11.38
N LEU A 85 -7.71 -0.17 -10.54
CA LEU A 85 -6.32 -0.04 -11.00
C LEU A 85 -5.98 -1.22 -11.93
N PRO A 86 -5.17 -0.98 -12.98
CA PRO A 86 -4.70 -2.04 -13.85
C PRO A 86 -3.86 -3.06 -13.06
N HIS A 87 -3.85 -4.30 -13.55
CA HIS A 87 -2.99 -5.34 -12.97
C HIS A 87 -1.52 -4.98 -13.18
N VAL A 88 -0.72 -5.12 -12.13
CA VAL A 88 0.70 -4.75 -12.14
C VAL A 88 1.56 -6.00 -12.22
N ASP A 89 2.25 -6.13 -13.34
CA ASP A 89 3.29 -7.14 -13.56
C ASP A 89 4.66 -6.62 -13.13
N GLU A 90 5.61 -7.52 -12.85
CA GLU A 90 6.98 -7.15 -12.46
C GLU A 90 7.68 -6.25 -13.48
N THR A 91 7.42 -6.47 -14.77
CA THR A 91 7.98 -5.63 -15.84
C THR A 91 7.48 -4.18 -15.76
N MET A 92 6.24 -3.97 -15.33
CA MET A 92 5.64 -2.66 -15.11
C MET A 92 6.31 -1.96 -13.92
N CYS A 93 6.58 -2.67 -12.83
CA CYS A 93 7.33 -2.14 -11.69
C CYS A 93 8.73 -1.66 -12.09
N VAL A 94 9.46 -2.46 -12.88
CA VAL A 94 10.80 -2.08 -13.39
C VAL A 94 10.72 -0.85 -14.28
N LYS A 95 9.81 -0.84 -15.27
CA LYS A 95 9.60 0.33 -16.15
C LYS A 95 9.24 1.58 -15.35
N SER A 96 8.33 1.47 -14.38
CA SER A 96 7.91 2.62 -13.55
C SER A 96 9.08 3.23 -12.75
N SER A 97 10.08 2.42 -12.40
CA SER A 97 11.26 2.87 -11.65
C SER A 97 12.26 3.62 -12.52
N LEU A 98 12.21 3.42 -13.83
CA LEU A 98 13.01 4.15 -14.82
C LEU A 98 12.39 5.49 -15.22
N LEU A 99 11.17 5.78 -14.79
CA LEU A 99 10.40 6.96 -15.17
C LEU A 99 10.37 8.00 -14.04
N PRO A 100 11.27 9.00 -14.05
CA PRO A 100 11.27 10.05 -13.06
C PRO A 100 10.12 11.03 -13.28
N GLY A 101 9.75 11.76 -12.23
CA GLY A 101 8.85 12.90 -12.32
C GLY A 101 7.55 12.72 -11.55
N ARG A 102 6.87 13.84 -11.29
CA ARG A 102 5.60 13.90 -10.55
C ARG A 102 4.46 13.34 -11.39
N PHE A 103 3.34 13.01 -10.75
CA PHE A 103 2.11 12.67 -11.45
C PHE A 103 1.48 13.94 -12.02
N THR A 104 0.93 13.87 -13.23
CA THR A 104 0.25 15.01 -13.84
C THR A 104 -1.16 15.15 -13.30
N GLY A 105 -1.82 14.05 -12.98
CA GLY A 105 -3.24 14.01 -12.64
C GLY A 105 -4.14 13.71 -13.84
N ASP A 106 -3.61 13.14 -14.91
CA ASP A 106 -4.39 12.56 -16.02
C ASP A 106 -4.03 11.08 -16.20
N PRO A 107 -4.97 10.13 -15.96
CA PRO A 107 -4.74 8.70 -16.17
C PRO A 107 -4.27 8.32 -17.59
N SER A 108 -4.68 9.09 -18.60
CA SER A 108 -4.40 8.82 -20.01
C SER A 108 -3.05 9.37 -20.47
N PHE A 109 -2.39 10.18 -19.64
CA PHE A 109 -1.10 10.78 -19.97
C PHE A 109 -0.03 9.70 -20.15
N ILE A 110 0.76 9.80 -21.23
CA ILE A 110 1.87 8.89 -21.51
C ILE A 110 3.17 9.62 -21.18
N LEU A 111 3.94 9.06 -20.25
CA LEU A 111 5.24 9.59 -19.89
C LEU A 111 6.33 8.86 -20.70
N GLU A 112 7.09 9.62 -21.48
CA GLU A 112 8.23 9.14 -22.23
C GLU A 112 9.54 9.58 -21.57
N HIS A 113 10.48 8.64 -21.39
CA HIS A 113 11.81 8.94 -20.88
C HIS A 113 12.88 8.21 -21.68
N LYS A 114 13.93 8.96 -22.08
CA LYS A 114 15.12 8.40 -22.72
C LYS A 114 16.07 7.88 -21.65
N VAL A 115 16.19 6.56 -21.56
CA VAL A 115 17.13 5.90 -20.65
C VAL A 115 18.44 5.65 -21.39
N THR A 116 19.54 6.23 -20.90
CA THR A 116 20.90 5.97 -21.40
C THR A 116 21.56 4.89 -20.55
N ASN A 117 21.68 3.67 -21.10
CA ASN A 117 22.40 2.60 -20.43
C ASN A 117 23.91 2.77 -20.63
N ARG A 118 24.64 3.17 -19.58
CA ARG A 118 26.10 3.10 -19.56
C ARG A 118 26.54 1.66 -19.28
N ILE A 119 26.66 0.85 -20.32
CA ILE A 119 27.26 -0.47 -20.22
C ILE A 119 28.74 -0.33 -20.57
N GLY A 120 29.64 -0.50 -19.60
CA GLY A 120 31.07 -0.73 -19.88
C GLY A 120 32.04 0.16 -19.09
N LYS A 121 32.87 -0.48 -18.27
CA LYS A 121 34.18 0.06 -17.87
C LYS A 121 35.04 0.14 -19.14
N GLY A 122 35.23 1.33 -19.70
CA GLY A 122 36.46 1.67 -20.43
C GLY A 122 36.57 1.38 -21.93
N GLU A 123 35.49 1.09 -22.67
CA GLU A 123 35.55 1.11 -24.15
C GLU A 123 34.35 1.86 -24.75
N ILE A 124 34.65 2.73 -25.72
CA ILE A 124 33.73 3.61 -26.44
C ILE A 124 32.77 2.75 -27.28
N THR A 125 31.69 2.28 -26.68
CA THR A 125 30.55 1.66 -27.37
C THR A 125 29.48 2.72 -27.62
N PRO A 126 28.77 2.70 -28.77
CA PRO A 126 27.78 3.73 -29.08
C PRO A 126 26.65 3.71 -28.05
N GLU A 127 26.34 4.89 -27.49
CA GLU A 127 25.27 5.10 -26.53
C GLU A 127 23.92 4.62 -27.12
N LYS A 128 23.47 3.43 -26.71
CA LYS A 128 22.11 2.97 -27.03
C LYS A 128 21.16 3.64 -26.03
N SER A 129 20.49 4.69 -26.50
CA SER A 129 19.35 5.27 -25.78
C SER A 129 18.09 4.48 -26.10
N THR A 130 17.40 4.00 -25.07
CA THR A 130 16.10 3.33 -25.21
C THR A 130 15.03 4.30 -24.72
N ILE A 131 13.99 4.53 -25.53
CA ILE A 131 12.81 5.27 -25.09
C ILE A 131 11.92 4.30 -24.33
N VAL A 132 11.62 4.63 -23.08
CA VAL A 132 10.63 3.93 -22.26
C VAL A 132 9.41 4.81 -22.15
N GLU A 133 8.25 4.25 -22.49
CA GLU A 133 6.96 4.90 -22.35
C GLU A 133 6.04 4.08 -21.43
N MET A 134 5.16 4.76 -20.71
CA MET A 134 4.17 4.15 -19.83
C MET A 134 3.00 5.11 -19.60
N LYS A 135 1.78 4.58 -19.53
CA LYS A 135 0.62 5.39 -19.14
C LYS A 135 0.68 5.75 -17.67
N GLU A 136 0.15 6.91 -17.31
CA GLU A 136 0.15 7.37 -15.93
C GLU A 136 -0.67 6.45 -15.02
N GLU A 137 -1.79 5.88 -15.50
CA GLU A 137 -2.59 4.90 -14.75
C GLU A 137 -1.81 3.62 -14.40
N GLU A 138 -0.96 3.15 -15.31
CA GLU A 138 -0.09 1.99 -15.12
C GLU A 138 1.04 2.31 -14.13
N ARG A 139 1.65 3.49 -14.28
CA ARG A 139 2.66 3.99 -13.36
C ARG A 139 2.09 4.15 -11.95
N LEU A 140 0.87 4.65 -11.84
CA LEU A 140 0.15 4.82 -10.58
C LEU A 140 -0.01 3.47 -9.86
N ALA A 141 -0.53 2.47 -10.57
CA ALA A 141 -0.69 1.13 -10.02
C ALA A 141 0.66 0.50 -9.58
N ALA A 142 1.70 0.64 -10.40
CA ALA A 142 3.03 0.12 -10.08
C ALA A 142 3.68 0.81 -8.86
N VAL A 143 3.50 2.12 -8.73
CA VAL A 143 3.97 2.88 -7.56
C VAL A 143 3.23 2.46 -6.29
N ILE A 144 1.90 2.30 -6.36
CA ILE A 144 1.09 1.85 -5.22
C ILE A 144 1.54 0.46 -4.76
N ARG A 145 1.71 -0.48 -5.70
CA ARG A 145 2.18 -1.84 -5.40
C ARG A 145 3.52 -1.83 -4.66
N ARG A 146 4.50 -1.06 -5.14
CA ARG A 146 5.81 -0.96 -4.50
C ARG A 146 5.73 -0.37 -3.10
N ILE A 147 4.92 0.67 -2.91
CA ILE A 147 4.71 1.25 -1.57
C ILE A 147 4.05 0.22 -0.64
N ASP A 148 3.05 -0.53 -1.12
CA ASP A 148 2.43 -1.60 -0.33
C ASP A 148 3.44 -2.69 0.06
N GLU A 149 4.30 -3.11 -0.87
CA GLU A 149 5.32 -4.14 -0.64
C GLU A 149 6.41 -3.71 0.36
N GLU A 150 6.63 -2.41 0.52
CA GLU A 150 7.68 -1.85 1.40
C GLU A 150 7.15 -1.32 2.74
N VAL A 151 5.91 -0.80 2.78
CA VAL A 151 5.40 0.01 3.90
C VAL A 151 4.16 -0.58 4.57
N ALA A 152 3.49 -1.56 3.97
CA ALA A 152 2.34 -2.17 4.61
C ALA A 152 2.79 -2.97 5.85
N VAL A 153 2.44 -2.50 7.05
CA VAL A 153 2.86 -3.08 8.33
C VAL A 153 1.66 -3.35 9.22
N VAL A 154 1.69 -4.46 9.95
CA VAL A 154 0.66 -4.86 10.93
C VAL A 154 1.30 -5.29 12.24
N PRO A 155 0.62 -5.13 13.38
CA PRO A 155 1.13 -5.67 14.63
C PRO A 155 1.07 -7.21 14.63
N ARG A 156 2.07 -7.84 15.25
CA ARG A 156 2.15 -9.29 15.45
C ARG A 156 0.89 -9.76 16.15
N GLY A 157 0.29 -10.84 15.65
CA GLY A 157 -0.94 -11.39 16.22
C GLY A 157 -2.24 -10.84 15.64
N ALA A 158 -2.21 -9.73 14.89
CA ALA A 158 -3.43 -9.13 14.35
C ALA A 158 -4.07 -9.93 13.21
N TYR A 159 -3.28 -10.74 12.51
CA TYR A 159 -3.74 -11.63 11.44
C TYR A 159 -3.24 -13.04 11.70
N MET A 160 -3.99 -14.02 11.21
CA MET A 160 -3.63 -15.42 11.28
C MET A 160 -3.95 -16.13 9.96
N ARG A 161 -3.21 -17.20 9.70
CA ARG A 161 -3.41 -18.06 8.54
C ARG A 161 -4.30 -19.23 8.92
N THR A 162 -5.34 -19.48 8.13
CA THR A 162 -6.24 -20.62 8.32
C THR A 162 -5.61 -21.90 7.75
N PRO A 163 -6.12 -23.10 8.11
CA PRO A 163 -5.69 -24.36 7.50
C PRO A 163 -5.93 -24.42 5.98
N LEU A 164 -6.83 -23.56 5.45
CA LEU A 164 -7.07 -23.41 4.01
C LEU A 164 -6.09 -22.45 3.34
N ASN A 165 -5.04 -22.04 4.05
CA ASN A 165 -4.00 -21.12 3.58
C ASN A 165 -4.50 -19.69 3.32
N GLU A 166 -5.66 -19.32 3.88
CA GLU A 166 -6.23 -17.97 3.77
C GLU A 166 -5.78 -17.10 4.93
N VAL A 167 -5.49 -15.82 4.68
CA VAL A 167 -5.14 -14.86 5.74
C VAL A 167 -6.38 -14.11 6.21
N VAL A 168 -6.67 -14.20 7.51
CA VAL A 168 -7.84 -13.59 8.15
C VAL A 168 -7.45 -12.76 9.37
N ALA A 169 -8.25 -11.75 9.70
CA ALA A 169 -8.07 -10.99 10.92
C ALA A 169 -8.29 -11.86 12.17
N ASN A 170 -7.38 -11.79 13.12
CA ASN A 170 -7.48 -12.52 14.38
C ASN A 170 -8.43 -11.76 15.34
N LYS A 171 -9.66 -12.27 15.48
CA LYS A 171 -10.69 -11.65 16.34
C LYS A 171 -10.33 -11.65 17.84
N SER A 172 -9.38 -12.48 18.25
CA SER A 172 -8.91 -12.55 19.64
C SER A 172 -7.75 -11.58 19.92
N PHE A 173 -7.27 -10.84 18.91
CA PHE A 173 -6.20 -9.87 19.08
C PHE A 173 -6.72 -8.62 19.81
N GLN A 174 -6.13 -8.33 20.98
CA GLN A 174 -6.52 -7.20 21.83
C GLN A 174 -5.57 -6.00 21.71
N GLY A 175 -4.60 -6.05 20.78
CA GLY A 175 -3.53 -5.07 20.68
C GLY A 175 -2.22 -5.57 21.29
N LEU A 176 -1.14 -4.83 21.00
CA LEU A 176 0.16 -5.03 21.63
C LEU A 176 0.18 -4.34 22.99
N SER A 177 0.90 -4.90 23.96
CA SER A 177 1.18 -4.19 25.21
C SER A 177 2.11 -3.00 24.98
N LEU A 178 2.11 -2.01 25.87
CA LEU A 178 2.95 -0.81 25.73
C LEU A 178 4.45 -1.13 25.56
N PRO A 179 5.05 -2.10 26.29
CA PRO A 179 6.45 -2.49 26.06
C PRO A 179 6.70 -3.13 24.69
N GLU A 180 5.72 -3.87 24.16
CA GLU A 180 5.81 -4.53 22.85
C GLU A 180 5.63 -3.53 21.71
N ALA A 181 4.67 -2.60 21.86
CA ALA A 181 4.38 -1.56 20.88
C ALA A 181 5.58 -0.63 20.61
N LYS A 182 6.55 -0.56 21.52
CA LYS A 182 7.80 0.21 21.38
C LYS A 182 8.92 -0.54 20.64
N GLN A 183 8.73 -1.81 20.28
CA GLN A 183 9.76 -2.65 19.68
C GLN A 183 9.38 -3.07 18.25
N LEU A 184 10.27 -2.82 17.28
CA LEU A 184 10.07 -3.14 15.86
C LEU A 184 9.76 -4.62 15.61
N LYS A 185 10.29 -5.52 16.44
CA LYS A 185 10.09 -6.97 16.29
C LYS A 185 8.64 -7.46 16.43
N TYR A 186 7.73 -6.62 16.94
CA TYR A 186 6.31 -6.92 17.05
C TYR A 186 5.49 -6.32 15.91
N TYR A 187 6.14 -5.84 14.84
CA TYR A 187 5.50 -5.30 13.66
C TYR A 187 6.00 -6.07 12.43
N TYR A 188 5.06 -6.59 11.65
CA TYR A 188 5.31 -7.49 10.54
C TYR A 188 4.89 -6.86 9.21
N HIS A 189 5.64 -7.17 8.15
CA HIS A 189 5.27 -6.80 6.78
C HIS A 189 3.97 -7.49 6.37
N PHE A 190 3.01 -6.74 5.86
CA PHE A 190 1.69 -7.21 5.48
C PHE A 190 1.61 -7.59 4.01
N LYS A 191 2.45 -8.57 3.66
CA LYS A 191 2.54 -9.18 2.33
C LYS A 191 2.82 -10.67 2.47
N GLU A 192 2.62 -11.40 1.37
CA GLU A 192 3.02 -12.80 1.33
C GLU A 192 4.55 -12.90 1.54
N PRO A 193 5.05 -13.81 2.39
CA PRO A 193 6.48 -14.02 2.52
C PRO A 193 7.07 -14.49 1.18
N GLU A 194 8.24 -13.97 0.82
CA GLU A 194 8.95 -14.35 -0.42
C GLU A 194 9.33 -15.83 -0.46
N VAL A 195 9.55 -16.42 0.71
CA VAL A 195 9.83 -17.85 0.88
C VAL A 195 8.73 -18.44 1.75
N GLU A 196 7.84 -19.23 1.15
CA GLU A 196 6.83 -20.00 1.88
C GLU A 196 7.53 -21.15 2.64
N ASP A 197 7.80 -20.94 3.94
CA ASP A 197 8.19 -22.02 4.84
C ASP A 197 6.92 -22.80 5.24
N VAL A 198 6.66 -23.88 4.51
CA VAL A 198 5.48 -24.74 4.70
C VAL A 198 5.40 -25.26 6.14
N ASN A 199 6.54 -25.53 6.77
CA ASN A 199 6.57 -26.02 8.15
C ASN A 199 6.14 -24.94 9.14
N LYS A 200 6.60 -23.69 8.98
CA LYS A 200 6.11 -22.56 9.79
C LYS A 200 4.64 -22.28 9.56
N THR A 201 4.18 -22.37 8.32
CA THR A 201 2.78 -22.09 7.94
C THR A 201 1.81 -23.01 8.68
N ILE A 202 2.16 -24.29 8.84
CA ILE A 202 1.32 -25.29 9.53
C ILE A 202 1.46 -25.19 11.06
N THR A 203 2.66 -24.92 11.56
CA THR A 203 2.95 -24.98 13.02
C THR A 203 2.75 -23.64 13.74
N GLN A 204 2.78 -22.53 13.02
CA GLN A 204 2.74 -21.16 13.56
C GLN A 204 1.74 -20.30 12.77
N PRO A 205 0.41 -20.53 12.92
CA PRO A 205 -0.61 -19.81 12.17
C PRO A 205 -0.64 -18.30 12.45
N ILE A 206 -0.05 -17.85 13.56
CA ILE A 206 0.02 -16.44 13.96
C ILE A 206 1.33 -15.78 13.50
N ASP A 207 2.45 -16.51 13.52
CA ASP A 207 3.79 -15.98 13.21
C ASP A 207 4.25 -16.41 11.80
N PHE A 208 3.37 -16.22 10.82
CA PHE A 208 3.62 -16.60 9.43
C PHE A 208 4.23 -15.46 8.58
N LEU A 209 4.22 -14.22 9.09
CA LEU A 209 4.75 -13.03 8.41
C LEU A 209 6.18 -12.68 8.88
N THR A 210 6.85 -11.83 8.12
CA THR A 210 8.23 -11.39 8.41
C THR A 210 8.25 -10.10 9.24
N SER A 211 9.13 -10.08 10.24
CA SER A 211 9.36 -8.91 11.10
C SER A 211 10.13 -7.80 10.40
N ILE A 212 9.68 -6.55 10.56
CA ILE A 212 10.35 -5.36 9.99
C ILE A 212 11.69 -5.04 10.67
N ASP A 213 11.96 -5.62 11.85
CA ASP A 213 13.26 -5.48 12.53
C ASP A 213 14.43 -6.10 11.73
N GLN A 214 14.10 -6.95 10.75
CA GLN A 214 15.06 -7.58 9.86
C GLN A 214 15.37 -6.74 8.61
N ASP A 215 14.74 -5.58 8.45
CA ASP A 215 14.91 -4.72 7.27
C ASP A 215 16.31 -4.11 7.18
N ILE A 216 16.80 -3.99 5.94
CA ILE A 216 18.13 -3.47 5.62
C ILE A 216 18.02 -2.23 4.70
N PRO A 217 18.81 -1.17 4.93
CA PRO A 217 19.59 -0.87 6.14
C PRO A 217 18.73 -0.62 7.38
N LYS A 218 19.31 -0.88 8.55
CA LYS A 218 18.72 -0.58 9.85
C LYS A 218 18.48 0.93 9.99
N GLY A 219 17.36 1.31 10.61
CA GLY A 219 17.02 2.71 10.91
C GLY A 219 16.18 3.43 9.84
N LYS A 220 15.69 2.74 8.81
CA LYS A 220 14.73 3.30 7.82
C LYS A 220 13.35 3.59 8.41
N LEU A 221 12.97 2.87 9.45
CA LEU A 221 11.66 2.95 10.10
C LEU A 221 11.83 3.47 11.53
N GLN A 222 10.94 4.36 11.93
CA GLN A 222 10.88 4.91 13.29
C GLN A 222 9.48 4.72 13.86
N LEU A 223 9.40 4.15 15.07
CA LEU A 223 8.15 4.05 15.80
C LEU A 223 7.84 5.38 16.48
N VAL A 224 6.63 5.90 16.25
CA VAL A 224 6.09 7.06 16.95
C VAL A 224 4.90 6.58 17.78
N VAL A 225 5.01 6.64 19.10
CA VAL A 225 3.95 6.25 20.04
C VAL A 225 3.34 7.53 20.60
N ILE A 226 2.06 7.76 20.28
CA ILE A 226 1.29 8.87 20.82
C ILE A 226 0.49 8.34 22.01
N ILE A 227 0.81 8.82 23.21
CA ILE A 227 0.07 8.50 24.43
C ILE A 227 -0.89 9.65 24.66
N ASN A 228 -2.18 9.41 24.46
CA ASN A 228 -3.21 10.36 24.85
C ASN A 228 -3.49 10.13 26.34
N ASP A 229 -2.86 10.91 27.21
CA ASP A 229 -3.22 10.95 28.62
C ASP A 229 -4.64 11.53 28.73
N ILE A 230 -5.61 10.68 29.07
CA ILE A 230 -6.92 11.14 29.55
C ILE A 230 -6.68 11.60 30.98
N VAL A 231 -6.57 12.92 31.16
CA VAL A 231 -6.62 13.57 32.49
C VAL A 231 -8.08 13.71 32.91
#